data_AF-A0A0B7GQ32-F1
#
_entry.id   AF-A0A0B7GQ32-F1
#
_cell.length_a   1.000
_cell.length_b   1.000
_cell.length_c   1.000
_cell.angle_alpha   90.00
_cell.angle_beta   90.00
_cell.angle_gamma   90.00
#
_symmetry.space_group_name_H-M   'P 1'
#
loop_
_entity.id
_entity.type
_entity.pdbx_description
1 polymer ?
#
loop_
_entity_poly.entity_id
_entity_poly.type
_entity_poly.pdbx_seq_one_letter_code
_entity_poly.pdbx_strand_id
1 'polypeptide(L)'
;MFWAWLTEKKCVAEIEMKNKKFEYQRDEIRKIMRQLPVVRGCIDRTGQGLDTTETLQKEFGESKLEGIDFTTPAKEVLAMGVRTGLEKREFLLPNDQKFRKQIHSIKRIPSAGGSFRYDSTRDKDGHADSFWAFALANHAIIGNTAQATTGFYQQVKQRNEAGKKETKKSSSRRTRGKTLAQIDKKIK
;
A
#
# COMPACT_ATOMS: atom_id res chain seq x y z
N MET A 1 -34.49 0.91 -13.07
CA MET A 1 -34.28 -0.34 -12.31
C MET A 1 -32.78 -0.45 -12.06
N PHE A 2 -32.31 -0.08 -10.86
CA PHE A 2 -30.88 -0.01 -10.55
C PHE A 2 -30.52 -1.26 -9.75
N TRP A 3 -29.82 -2.19 -10.38
CA TRP A 3 -29.30 -3.39 -9.72
C TRP A 3 -27.89 -3.09 -9.22
N ALA A 4 -27.74 -2.89 -7.91
CA ALA A 4 -26.43 -2.80 -7.28
C ALA A 4 -26.02 -4.19 -6.83
N TRP A 5 -25.20 -4.88 -7.64
CA TRP A 5 -24.50 -6.07 -7.17
C TRP A 5 -23.37 -5.60 -6.24
N LEU A 6 -23.53 -5.82 -4.94
CA LEU A 6 -22.41 -5.82 -3.99
C LEU A 6 -21.60 -7.09 -4.25
N THR A 7 -20.58 -7.01 -5.10
CA THR A 7 -19.59 -8.08 -5.26
C THR A 7 -18.70 -8.09 -4.01
N GLU A 8 -19.07 -8.90 -3.02
CA GLU A 8 -18.26 -9.08 -1.82
C GLU A 8 -16.94 -9.79 -2.16
N LYS A 9 -15.81 -9.31 -1.61
CA LYS A 9 -14.50 -9.94 -1.73
C LYS A 9 -14.45 -11.12 -0.77
N LYS A 10 -14.58 -12.33 -1.29
CA LYS A 10 -14.51 -13.57 -0.50
C LYS A 10 -13.07 -14.08 -0.40
N CYS A 11 -12.61 -14.33 0.82
CA CYS A 11 -11.39 -15.09 1.05
C CYS A 11 -11.71 -16.60 0.88
N VAL A 12 -11.09 -17.25 -0.10
CA VAL A 12 -11.36 -18.66 -0.44
C VAL A 12 -10.44 -19.62 0.32
N ALA A 13 -9.18 -19.23 0.53
CA ALA A 13 -8.19 -20.04 1.22
C ALA A 13 -7.14 -19.16 1.89
N GLU A 14 -6.70 -19.58 3.08
CA GLU A 14 -5.51 -19.09 3.78
C GLU A 14 -4.58 -20.29 3.97
N ILE A 15 -3.32 -20.14 3.56
CA ILE A 15 -2.30 -21.19 3.67
C ILE A 15 -1.14 -20.62 4.47
N GLU A 16 -0.97 -21.12 5.68
CA GLU A 16 0.16 -20.79 6.55
C GLU A 16 1.13 -21.97 6.60
N MET A 17 2.42 -21.67 6.42
CA MET A 17 3.47 -22.67 6.53
C MET A 17 4.61 -22.14 7.40
N LYS A 18 5.15 -23.02 8.25
CA LYS A 18 6.25 -22.69 9.16
C LYS A 18 7.44 -23.60 8.90
N ASN A 19 8.64 -23.02 8.94
CA ASN A 19 9.91 -23.73 8.83
C ASN A 19 10.01 -24.66 7.59
N LYS A 20 9.65 -24.13 6.42
CA LYS A 20 9.72 -24.86 5.13
C LYS A 20 10.83 -24.30 4.25
N LYS A 21 11.46 -25.18 3.47
CA LYS A 21 12.48 -24.81 2.46
C LYS A 21 11.85 -23.90 1.40
N PHE A 22 12.62 -22.96 0.84
CA PHE A 22 12.13 -22.01 -0.16
C PHE A 22 11.52 -22.66 -1.39
N GLU A 23 12.12 -23.75 -1.89
CA GLU A 23 11.59 -24.45 -3.05
C GLU A 23 10.21 -25.07 -2.77
N TYR A 24 9.98 -25.56 -1.54
CA TYR A 24 8.66 -26.05 -1.14
C TYR A 24 7.63 -24.92 -1.13
N GLN A 25 8.01 -23.71 -0.67
CA GLN A 25 7.12 -22.54 -0.70
C GLN A 25 6.75 -22.17 -2.15
N ARG A 26 7.73 -22.21 -3.07
CA ARG A 26 7.50 -21.98 -4.51
C ARG A 26 6.57 -23.03 -5.12
N ASP A 27 6.77 -24.30 -4.78
CA ASP A 27 5.91 -25.37 -5.27
C ASP A 27 4.47 -25.21 -4.83
N GLU A 28 4.22 -24.78 -3.59
CA GLU A 28 2.87 -24.48 -3.13
C GLU A 28 2.27 -23.30 -3.90
N ILE A 29 3.03 -22.23 -4.14
CA ILE A 29 2.57 -21.11 -4.99
C ILE A 29 2.26 -21.60 -6.41
N ARG A 30 3.14 -22.42 -7.00
CA ARG A 30 2.92 -23.02 -8.34
C ARG A 30 1.63 -23.83 -8.37
N LYS A 31 1.35 -24.65 -7.34
CA LYS A 31 0.10 -25.43 -7.25
C LYS A 31 -1.11 -24.51 -7.24
N ILE A 32 -1.13 -23.48 -6.39
CA ILE A 32 -2.22 -22.50 -6.31
C ILE A 32 -2.43 -21.82 -7.67
N MET A 33 -1.36 -21.33 -8.29
CA MET A 33 -1.41 -20.60 -9.57
C MET A 33 -1.88 -21.47 -10.75
N ARG A 34 -1.65 -22.79 -10.70
CA ARG A 34 -2.08 -23.75 -11.73
C ARG A 34 -3.48 -24.30 -11.48
N GLN A 35 -3.89 -24.48 -10.22
CA GLN A 35 -5.15 -25.13 -9.85
C GLN A 35 -6.31 -24.14 -9.68
N LEU A 36 -6.01 -22.90 -9.29
CA LEU A 36 -7.02 -21.87 -9.06
C LEU A 36 -6.96 -20.82 -10.18
N PRO A 37 -8.11 -20.20 -10.55
CA PRO A 37 -8.17 -19.14 -11.56
C PRO A 37 -7.64 -17.81 -10.98
N VAL A 38 -6.35 -17.78 -10.62
CA VAL A 38 -5.69 -16.59 -10.08
C VAL A 38 -5.45 -15.60 -11.22
N VAL A 39 -6.06 -14.42 -11.13
CA VAL A 39 -5.88 -13.34 -12.11
C VAL A 39 -4.61 -12.54 -11.84
N ARG A 40 -4.33 -12.24 -10.56
CA ARG A 40 -3.13 -11.53 -10.11
C ARG A 40 -2.76 -11.96 -8.69
N GLY A 41 -1.47 -12.10 -8.43
CA GLY A 41 -0.90 -12.30 -7.10
C GLY A 41 0.17 -11.27 -6.81
N CYS A 42 0.32 -10.88 -5.55
CA CYS A 42 1.39 -10.01 -5.08
C CYS A 42 2.25 -10.78 -4.07
N ILE A 43 3.57 -10.66 -4.18
CA ILE A 43 4.55 -11.33 -3.33
C ILE A 43 5.42 -10.27 -2.65
N ASP A 44 5.73 -10.44 -1.36
CA ASP A 44 6.77 -9.66 -0.70
C ASP A 44 8.13 -10.03 -1.29
N ARG A 45 8.77 -9.12 -2.01
CA ARG A 45 10.07 -9.35 -2.63
C ARG A 45 11.25 -8.96 -1.74
N THR A 46 11.02 -8.57 -0.49
CA THR A 46 12.12 -8.18 0.40
C THR A 46 12.93 -9.39 0.89
N GLY A 47 14.26 -9.20 0.98
CA GLY A 47 15.18 -10.25 1.42
C GLY A 47 15.11 -11.51 0.55
N GLN A 48 14.75 -12.64 1.18
CA GLN A 48 14.66 -13.96 0.51
C GLN A 48 13.45 -14.08 -0.43
N GLY A 49 12.52 -13.12 -0.37
CA GLY A 49 11.40 -13.04 -1.30
C GLY A 49 11.79 -12.63 -2.72
N LEU A 50 12.96 -12.00 -2.91
CA LEU A 50 13.40 -11.50 -4.22
C LEU A 50 13.59 -12.64 -5.23
N ASP A 51 14.42 -13.63 -4.87
CA ASP A 51 14.71 -14.80 -5.72
C ASP A 51 13.45 -15.62 -6.00
N THR A 52 12.56 -15.73 -5.01
CA THR A 52 11.27 -16.39 -5.15
C THR A 52 10.34 -15.65 -6.12
N THR A 53 10.29 -14.32 -6.03
CA THR A 53 9.50 -13.49 -6.93
C THR A 53 10.03 -13.60 -8.36
N GLU A 54 11.34 -13.44 -8.56
CA GLU A 54 11.96 -13.49 -9.89
C GLU A 54 11.74 -14.85 -10.56
N THR A 55 11.92 -15.94 -9.81
CA THR A 55 11.69 -17.31 -10.32
C THR A 55 10.24 -17.49 -10.75
N LEU A 56 9.28 -17.09 -9.92
CA LEU A 56 7.86 -17.26 -10.24
C LEU A 56 7.38 -16.30 -11.35
N GLN A 57 7.96 -15.10 -11.45
CA GLN A 57 7.70 -14.18 -12.57
C GLN A 57 8.21 -14.72 -13.90
N LYS A 58 9.35 -15.41 -13.92
CA LYS A 58 9.84 -16.12 -15.12
C LYS A 58 8.86 -17.20 -15.59
N GLU A 59 8.17 -17.86 -14.67
CA GLU A 59 7.20 -18.93 -14.98
C GLU A 59 5.81 -18.41 -15.38
N PHE A 60 5.29 -17.39 -14.70
CA PHE A 60 3.89 -16.93 -14.83
C PHE A 60 3.71 -15.54 -15.44
N GLY A 61 4.80 -14.79 -15.62
CA GLY A 61 4.81 -13.42 -16.11
C GLY A 61 4.63 -12.36 -15.01
N GLU A 62 5.26 -11.20 -15.21
CA GLU A 62 5.21 -10.05 -14.29
C GLU A 62 3.81 -9.42 -14.18
N SER A 63 2.99 -9.54 -15.23
CA SER A 63 1.61 -9.05 -15.22
C SER A 63 0.70 -9.83 -14.27
N LYS A 64 1.02 -11.12 -14.07
CA LYS A 64 0.24 -12.04 -13.22
C LYS A 64 0.78 -12.09 -11.80
N LEU A 65 2.10 -12.03 -11.61
CA LEU A 65 2.75 -12.00 -10.31
C LEU A 65 3.58 -10.73 -10.13
N GLU A 66 3.20 -9.90 -9.18
CA GLU A 66 3.88 -8.65 -8.87
C GLU A 66 4.70 -8.77 -7.58
N GLY A 67 5.98 -8.41 -7.65
CA GLY A 67 6.81 -8.24 -6.46
C GLY A 67 6.65 -6.88 -5.83
N ILE A 68 6.31 -6.82 -4.54
CA ILE A 68 6.13 -5.58 -3.78
C ILE A 68 7.25 -5.45 -2.73
N ASP A 69 7.91 -4.29 -2.71
CA ASP A 69 8.88 -3.97 -1.66
C ASP A 69 8.17 -3.53 -0.37
N PHE A 70 8.42 -4.24 0.73
CA PHE A 70 7.91 -3.95 2.07
C PHE A 70 8.61 -2.76 2.74
N THR A 71 8.64 -1.63 2.04
CA THR A 71 9.07 -0.34 2.58
C THR A 71 8.01 0.22 3.54
N THR A 72 8.41 1.14 4.43
CA THR A 72 7.44 1.83 5.32
C THR A 72 6.24 2.44 4.58
N PRO A 73 6.42 3.21 3.48
CA PRO A 73 5.28 3.77 2.75
C PRO A 73 4.42 2.69 2.06
N ALA A 74 5.02 1.62 1.54
CA ALA A 74 4.26 0.52 0.93
C ALA A 74 3.39 -0.19 1.98
N LYS A 75 3.94 -0.49 3.16
CA LYS A 75 3.21 -1.09 4.29
C LYS A 75 2.01 -0.23 4.71
N GLU A 76 2.18 1.08 4.72
CA GLU A 76 1.09 2.02 5.00
C GLU A 76 -0.02 1.94 3.96
N VAL A 77 0.31 1.95 2.66
CA VAL A 77 -0.68 1.82 1.58
C VAL A 77 -1.45 0.50 1.69
N LEU A 78 -0.74 -0.61 1.90
CA LEU A 78 -1.32 -1.94 2.08
C LEU A 78 -2.29 -1.99 3.28
N ALA A 79 -1.86 -1.50 4.44
CA ALA A 79 -2.68 -1.49 5.65
C ALA A 79 -3.91 -0.57 5.51
N MET A 80 -3.76 0.60 4.87
CA MET A 80 -4.87 1.51 4.60
C MET A 80 -5.90 0.91 3.64
N GLY A 81 -5.46 0.17 2.62
CA GLY A 81 -6.35 -0.53 1.70
C GLY A 81 -7.21 -1.57 2.41
N VAL A 82 -6.62 -2.35 3.32
CA VAL A 82 -7.34 -3.32 4.15
C VAL A 82 -8.33 -2.62 5.08
N ARG A 83 -7.89 -1.57 5.79
CA ARG A 83 -8.75 -0.82 6.69
C ARG A 83 -9.98 -0.25 5.97
N THR A 84 -9.78 0.35 4.80
CA THR A 84 -10.86 0.95 4.01
C THR A 84 -11.87 -0.11 3.57
N GLY A 85 -11.41 -1.28 3.14
CA GLY A 85 -12.32 -2.38 2.76
C GLY A 85 -13.08 -2.97 3.95
N LEU A 86 -12.46 -3.03 5.13
CA LEU A 86 -13.12 -3.46 6.38
C LEU A 86 -14.21 -2.46 6.80
N GLU A 87 -13.90 -1.15 6.76
CA GLU A 87 -14.87 -0.09 7.08
C GLU A 87 -16.07 -0.11 6.12
N LYS A 88 -15.84 -0.41 4.84
CA LYS A 88 -16.88 -0.58 3.82
C LYS A 88 -17.60 -1.93 3.86
N ARG A 89 -17.18 -2.85 4.74
CA ARG A 89 -17.70 -4.23 4.84
C ARG A 89 -17.63 -5.00 3.52
N GLU A 90 -16.55 -4.80 2.77
CA GLU A 90 -16.36 -5.45 1.47
C GLU A 90 -15.83 -6.89 1.58
N PHE A 91 -15.37 -7.32 2.76
CA PHE A 91 -14.70 -8.61 2.94
C PHE A 91 -15.57 -9.65 3.63
N LEU A 92 -15.66 -10.83 3.03
CA LEU A 92 -16.14 -12.05 3.68
C LEU A 92 -14.95 -12.87 4.15
N LEU A 93 -14.61 -12.73 5.44
CA LEU A 93 -13.44 -13.35 6.07
C LEU A 93 -13.81 -14.67 6.76
N PRO A 94 -12.90 -15.66 6.80
CA PRO A 94 -13.10 -16.89 7.56
C PRO A 94 -13.25 -16.62 9.06
N ASN A 95 -14.03 -17.44 9.75
CA ASN A 95 -14.24 -17.32 11.20
C ASN A 95 -13.05 -17.91 12.01
N ASP A 96 -11.80 -17.59 11.64
CA ASP A 96 -10.62 -18.02 12.40
C ASP A 96 -10.26 -16.99 13.49
N GLN A 97 -10.15 -17.46 14.73
CA GLN A 97 -9.75 -16.64 15.87
C GLN A 97 -8.31 -16.14 15.74
N LYS A 98 -7.40 -16.93 15.15
CA LYS A 98 -5.99 -16.57 15.00
C LYS A 98 -5.84 -15.41 14.02
N PHE A 99 -6.46 -15.51 12.86
CA PHE A 99 -6.48 -14.45 11.86
C PHE A 99 -7.09 -13.14 12.42
N ARG A 100 -8.20 -13.22 13.16
CA ARG A 100 -8.79 -12.05 13.83
C ARG A 100 -7.81 -11.39 14.81
N LYS A 101 -7.11 -12.18 15.63
CA LYS A 101 -6.10 -11.66 16.57
C LYS A 101 -4.99 -10.92 15.82
N GLN A 102 -4.55 -11.42 14.67
CA GLN A 102 -3.53 -10.74 13.85
C GLN A 102 -4.03 -9.42 13.26
N ILE A 103 -5.29 -9.33 12.82
CA ILE A 103 -5.87 -8.06 12.37
C ILE A 103 -5.86 -7.03 13.51
N HIS A 104 -6.24 -7.45 14.72
CA HIS A 104 -6.26 -6.56 15.89
C HIS A 104 -4.86 -6.23 16.45
N SER A 105 -3.83 -6.98 16.10
CA SER A 105 -2.46 -6.75 16.62
C SER A 105 -1.71 -5.66 15.85
N ILE A 106 -2.16 -5.30 14.65
CA ILE A 106 -1.59 -4.23 13.84
C ILE A 106 -1.95 -2.87 14.43
N LYS A 107 -0.93 -2.09 14.78
CA LYS A 107 -1.09 -0.76 15.37
C LYS A 107 -0.54 0.30 14.43
N ARG A 108 -1.27 1.41 14.36
CA ARG A 108 -0.82 2.64 13.70
C ARG A 108 0.02 3.45 14.69
N ILE A 109 1.31 3.56 14.42
CA ILE A 109 2.27 4.28 15.26
C ILE A 109 2.66 5.59 14.55
N PRO A 110 2.41 6.76 15.16
CA PRO A 110 2.89 8.02 14.63
C PRO A 110 4.41 8.09 14.74
N SER A 111 5.09 8.49 13.66
CA SER A 111 6.52 8.77 13.65
C SER A 111 6.78 10.25 13.88
N ALA A 112 7.91 10.60 14.48
CA ALA A 112 8.33 11.98 14.75
C ALA A 112 8.40 12.86 13.48
N GLY A 113 8.55 12.24 12.30
CA GLY A 113 8.56 12.92 11.00
C GLY A 113 7.17 13.15 10.37
N GLY A 114 6.08 12.89 11.10
CA GLY A 114 4.70 13.06 10.60
C GLY A 114 4.20 11.93 9.68
N SER A 115 5.02 10.89 9.44
CA SER A 115 4.60 9.65 8.77
C SER A 115 4.02 8.65 9.77
N PHE A 116 3.22 7.70 9.28
CA PHE A 116 2.71 6.62 10.12
C PHE A 116 3.40 5.32 9.77
N ARG A 117 3.71 4.54 10.81
CA ARG A 117 4.22 3.19 10.68
C ARG A 117 3.13 2.23 11.13
N TYR A 118 2.91 1.19 10.34
CA TYR A 118 2.09 0.07 10.72
C TYR A 118 3.02 -1.04 11.14
N ASP A 119 2.95 -1.40 12.42
CA ASP A 119 3.76 -2.47 12.99
C ASP A 119 2.88 -3.39 13.84
N SER A 120 3.26 -4.66 13.89
CA SER A 120 2.63 -5.64 14.75
C SER A 120 3.31 -5.62 16.11
N THR A 121 2.52 -5.72 17.17
CA THR A 121 3.10 -5.91 18.52
C THR A 121 3.92 -7.20 18.50
N ARG A 122 5.24 -7.11 18.79
CA ARG A 122 6.15 -8.26 18.86
C ARG A 122 5.85 -9.10 20.12
N ASP A 123 4.69 -9.72 20.15
CA ASP A 123 4.37 -10.74 21.15
C ASP A 123 4.84 -12.11 20.65
N LYS A 124 5.13 -13.03 21.57
CA LYS A 124 5.67 -14.38 21.29
C LYS A 124 4.82 -15.21 20.33
N ASP A 125 3.56 -14.85 20.12
CA ASP A 125 2.60 -15.51 19.22
C ASP A 125 2.29 -14.71 17.94
N GLY A 126 2.83 -13.49 17.80
CA GLY A 126 2.31 -12.45 16.93
C GLY A 126 3.09 -12.28 15.61
N HIS A 127 3.18 -13.32 14.80
CA HIS A 127 3.52 -13.12 13.39
C HIS A 127 2.30 -12.53 12.69
N ALA A 128 2.36 -11.26 12.27
CA ALA A 128 1.30 -10.65 11.45
C ALA A 128 1.40 -11.03 9.97
N ASP A 129 2.00 -12.19 9.68
CA ASP A 129 2.27 -12.66 8.33
C ASP A 129 0.97 -12.90 7.56
N SER A 130 -0.08 -13.43 8.21
CA SER A 130 -1.39 -13.59 7.57
C SER A 130 -2.04 -12.24 7.27
N PHE A 131 -1.87 -11.24 8.14
CA PHE A 131 -2.36 -9.88 7.86
C PHE A 131 -1.68 -9.30 6.62
N TRP A 132 -0.36 -9.43 6.50
CA TRP A 132 0.37 -8.92 5.35
C TRP A 132 0.04 -9.68 4.07
N ALA A 133 -0.10 -11.02 4.15
CA ALA A 133 -0.58 -11.83 3.03
C ALA A 133 -1.98 -11.38 2.56
N PHE A 134 -2.89 -11.12 3.50
CA PHE A 134 -4.21 -10.58 3.20
C PHE A 134 -4.14 -9.18 2.58
N ALA A 135 -3.27 -8.31 3.09
CA ALA A 135 -3.09 -6.97 2.53
C ALA A 135 -2.55 -6.99 1.10
N LEU A 136 -1.62 -7.91 0.79
CA LEU A 136 -1.14 -8.17 -0.56
C LEU A 136 -2.25 -8.69 -1.48
N ALA A 137 -3.07 -9.63 -1.00
CA ALA A 137 -4.21 -10.13 -1.76
C ALA A 137 -5.22 -9.02 -2.09
N ASN A 138 -5.53 -8.14 -1.13
CA ASN A 138 -6.41 -7.00 -1.38
C ASN A 138 -5.77 -5.99 -2.36
N HIS A 139 -4.45 -5.77 -2.27
CA HIS A 139 -3.74 -4.91 -3.23
C HIS A 139 -3.80 -5.45 -4.65
N ALA A 140 -3.65 -6.77 -4.83
CA ALA A 140 -3.78 -7.43 -6.13
C ALA A 140 -5.15 -7.18 -6.78
N ILE A 141 -6.23 -7.14 -5.98
CA ILE A 141 -7.58 -6.85 -6.45
C ILE A 141 -7.74 -5.37 -6.81
N ILE A 142 -7.29 -4.46 -5.93
CA ILE A 142 -7.45 -3.01 -6.11
C ILE A 142 -6.64 -2.51 -7.31
N GLY A 143 -5.44 -3.03 -7.53
CA GLY A 143 -4.55 -2.55 -8.58
C GLY A 143 -5.07 -2.74 -10.02
N ASN A 144 -6.19 -3.44 -10.22
CA ASN A 144 -6.90 -3.54 -11.52
C ASN A 144 -8.09 -2.55 -11.62
N THR A 145 -8.55 -2.01 -10.49
CA THR A 145 -9.64 -1.04 -10.42
C THR A 145 -9.02 0.36 -10.35
N ALA A 146 -8.64 0.89 -11.51
CA ALA A 146 -8.32 2.29 -11.79
C ALA A 146 -7.67 3.14 -10.66
N GLN A 147 -6.44 3.59 -10.94
CA GLN A 147 -5.67 4.64 -10.25
C GLN A 147 -4.77 4.13 -9.12
N ALA A 148 -3.46 4.26 -9.38
CA ALA A 148 -2.42 4.27 -8.36
C ALA A 148 -2.85 5.21 -7.23
N THR A 149 -3.43 4.64 -6.17
CA THR A 149 -3.82 5.41 -4.99
C THR A 149 -2.53 5.77 -4.29
N THR A 150 -1.95 6.88 -4.75
CA THR A 150 -0.88 7.59 -4.06
C THR A 150 -1.29 7.64 -2.60
N GLY A 151 -0.49 7.04 -1.70
CA GLY A 151 -0.89 6.89 -0.31
C GLY A 151 -1.30 8.24 0.27
N PHE A 152 -2.26 8.27 1.22
CA PHE A 152 -2.79 9.51 1.78
C PHE A 152 -1.68 10.51 2.16
N TYR A 153 -0.58 10.05 2.75
CA TYR A 153 0.58 10.90 3.08
C TYR A 153 1.46 11.28 1.89
N GLN A 154 1.56 10.44 0.86
CA GLN A 154 2.21 10.86 -0.39
C GLN A 154 1.39 11.98 -1.04
N GLN A 155 0.06 11.92 -1.01
CA GLN A 155 -0.79 13.03 -1.48
C GLN A 155 -0.62 14.28 -0.61
N VAL A 156 -0.59 14.14 0.72
CA VAL A 156 -0.36 15.27 1.65
C VAL A 156 1.04 15.86 1.44
N LYS A 157 2.08 15.04 1.26
CA LYS A 157 3.45 15.48 1.00
C LYS A 157 3.54 16.21 -0.34
N GLN A 158 2.95 15.67 -1.40
CA GLN A 158 2.86 16.32 -2.71
C GLN A 158 2.13 17.66 -2.62
N ARG A 159 1.02 17.75 -1.86
CA ARG A 159 0.31 19.01 -1.59
C ARG A 159 1.18 20.02 -0.84
N ASN A 160 1.90 19.59 0.20
CA ASN A 160 2.79 20.44 0.99
C ASN A 160 3.99 20.93 0.15
N GLU A 161 4.55 20.08 -0.70
CA GLU A 161 5.65 20.43 -1.62
C GLU A 161 5.20 21.34 -2.76
N ALA A 162 3.99 21.14 -3.29
CA ALA A 162 3.36 22.02 -4.27
C ALA A 162 3.09 23.41 -3.67
N GLY A 163 2.52 23.47 -2.46
CA GLY A 163 2.32 24.73 -1.73
C GLY A 163 3.63 25.46 -1.42
N LYS A 164 4.72 24.73 -1.16
CA LYS A 164 6.07 25.29 -0.95
C LYS A 164 6.71 25.81 -2.25
N LYS A 165 6.41 25.18 -3.40
CA LYS A 165 6.80 25.66 -4.74
C LYS A 165 5.99 26.91 -5.13
N GLU A 166 4.70 26.97 -4.85
CA GLU A 166 3.86 28.14 -5.09
C GLU A 166 4.27 29.34 -4.25
N THR A 167 4.56 29.15 -2.96
CA THR A 167 5.10 30.24 -2.11
C THR A 167 6.45 30.74 -2.64
N LYS A 168 7.35 29.85 -3.06
CA LYS A 168 8.63 30.23 -3.71
C LYS A 168 8.44 30.95 -5.04
N LYS A 169 7.44 30.58 -5.85
CA LYS A 169 7.15 31.21 -7.15
C LYS A 169 6.46 32.57 -6.99
N SER A 170 5.67 32.75 -5.93
CA SER A 170 5.03 34.04 -5.55
C SER A 170 5.98 35.02 -4.87
N SER A 171 7.17 34.56 -4.45
CA SER A 171 8.27 35.42 -4.01
C SER A 171 8.96 36.07 -5.23
N SER A 172 8.18 36.65 -6.14
CA SER A 172 8.68 37.77 -6.91
C SER A 172 8.96 38.90 -5.91
N ARG A 173 10.19 39.40 -5.94
CA ARG A 173 10.65 40.48 -5.07
C ARG A 173 9.67 41.65 -5.21
N ARG A 174 8.76 41.84 -4.25
CA ARG A 174 7.85 42.99 -4.20
C ARG A 174 8.72 44.24 -4.15
N THR A 175 8.97 44.85 -5.29
CA THR A 175 9.60 46.17 -5.34
C THR A 175 8.57 47.15 -4.79
N ARG A 176 8.94 47.85 -3.72
CA ARG A 176 8.11 48.95 -3.22
C ARG A 176 7.91 49.94 -4.36
N GLY A 177 6.65 50.29 -4.65
CA GLY A 177 6.33 51.33 -5.61
C GLY A 177 7.08 52.61 -5.27
N LYS A 178 7.56 53.32 -6.29
CA LYS A 178 8.24 54.60 -6.11
C LYS A 178 7.26 55.62 -5.53
N THR A 179 7.71 56.40 -4.56
CA THR A 179 6.90 57.48 -4.00
C THR A 179 6.74 58.61 -5.02
N LEU A 180 5.69 59.44 -4.89
CA LEU A 180 5.45 60.61 -5.76
C LEU A 180 6.71 61.49 -5.92
N ALA A 181 7.45 61.72 -4.82
CA ALA A 181 8.71 62.46 -4.83
C ALA A 181 9.82 61.84 -5.68
N GLN A 182 9.81 60.52 -5.89
CA GLN A 182 10.76 59.80 -6.77
C GLN A 182 10.32 59.80 -8.23
N ILE A 183 9.03 60.05 -8.51
CA ILE A 183 8.49 60.17 -9.87
C ILE A 183 8.78 61.57 -10.42
N ASP A 184 8.58 62.61 -9.62
CA ASP A 184 8.81 64.01 -10.03
C ASP A 184 10.26 64.34 -10.38
N LYS A 185 11.24 63.71 -9.72
CA LYS A 185 12.66 63.85 -10.06
C LYS A 185 13.03 63.34 -11.45
N LYS A 186 12.15 62.58 -12.10
CA LYS A 186 12.39 61.97 -13.41
C LYS A 186 11.76 62.75 -14.57
N ILE A 187 10.98 63.79 -14.27
CA ILE A 187 10.22 64.59 -15.24
C ILE A 187 10.85 65.99 -15.45
N LYS A 188 11.97 66.30 -14.77
CA LYS A 188 12.83 67.45 -15.08
C LYS A 188 14.03 67.03 -15.92
#